data_AF-R7PXX0-F1
#
_entry.id   AF-R7PXX0-F1
#
_cell.length_a   1.000
_cell.length_b   1.000
_cell.length_c   1.000
_cell.angle_alpha   90.00
_cell.angle_beta   90.00
_cell.angle_gamma   90.00
#
_symmetry.space_group_name_H-M   'P 1'
#
loop_
_entity.id
_entity.type
_entity.pdbx_description
1 polymer ?
#
loop_
_entity_poly.entity_id
_entity_poly.type
_entity_poly.pdbx_seq_one_letter_code
_entity_poly.pdbx_strand_id
1 'polypeptide(L)'
;MKAANIFHDLRNISSKDIITKTELLKLLKKYCKIISPYDLMLATARMREEGKYVQANYREKYLEVYVKYFIMRVKEILDNNNYLDEAIDKESFDESFNLLKYQFEKERNYSIEEDKFPLIYIITALYTTFILEEPIHPVGTEFPGSLKVEEKNGEFYCPVKDKQKDNENAICNLCLAEQTPGI
;
A
#
# COMPACT_ATOMS: atom_id res chain seq x y z
N MET A 1 -2.62 14.29 -16.58
CA MET A 1 -2.59 14.42 -15.10
C MET A 1 -1.27 13.87 -14.61
N LYS A 2 -0.52 14.61 -13.77
CA LYS A 2 0.78 14.13 -13.24
C LYS A 2 0.58 13.28 -11.99
N ALA A 3 1.40 12.25 -11.81
CA ALA A 3 1.32 11.34 -10.65
C ALA A 3 1.44 12.10 -9.32
N ALA A 4 2.41 13.01 -9.20
CA ALA A 4 2.66 13.80 -8.00
C ALA A 4 1.48 14.71 -7.58
N ASN A 5 0.54 14.99 -8.48
CA ASN A 5 -0.66 15.77 -8.13
C ASN A 5 -1.53 15.05 -7.11
N ILE A 6 -1.36 13.74 -6.89
CA ILE A 6 -2.14 12.97 -5.93
C ILE A 6 -2.10 13.59 -4.53
N PHE A 7 -0.94 14.11 -4.11
CA PHE A 7 -0.82 14.73 -2.79
C PHE A 7 -1.60 16.04 -2.65
N HIS A 8 -1.72 16.81 -3.74
CA HIS A 8 -2.57 18.00 -3.73
C HIS A 8 -4.05 17.61 -3.58
N ASP A 9 -4.50 16.62 -4.36
CA ASP A 9 -5.89 16.17 -4.28
C ASP A 9 -6.21 15.46 -2.95
N LEU A 10 -5.26 14.71 -2.38
CA LEU A 10 -5.37 14.13 -1.03
C LEU A 10 -5.50 15.23 0.02
N ARG A 11 -4.69 16.30 -0.06
CA ARG A 11 -4.80 17.46 0.86
C ARG A 11 -6.15 18.17 0.72
N ASN A 12 -6.68 18.26 -0.50
CA ASN A 12 -7.98 18.86 -0.73
C ASN A 12 -9.10 18.06 -0.03
N ILE A 13 -9.10 16.72 -0.10
CA ILE A 13 -10.11 15.92 0.63
C ILE A 13 -9.87 15.94 2.16
N SER A 14 -8.61 16.01 2.61
CA SER A 14 -8.21 16.13 4.03
C SER A 14 -8.73 17.40 4.71
N SER A 15 -9.00 18.46 3.93
CA SER A 15 -9.57 19.72 4.45
C SER A 15 -11.00 19.60 4.99
N LYS A 16 -11.70 18.49 4.73
CA LYS A 16 -13.07 18.25 5.21
C LYS A 16 -13.04 17.61 6.59
N ASP A 17 -14.04 17.89 7.43
CA ASP A 17 -14.14 17.29 8.77
C ASP A 17 -14.33 15.76 8.73
N ILE A 18 -15.02 15.26 7.70
CA ILE A 18 -15.28 13.84 7.48
C ILE A 18 -14.88 13.50 6.04
N ILE A 19 -14.21 12.36 5.88
CA ILE A 19 -13.82 11.80 4.59
C ILE A 19 -14.44 10.40 4.52
N THR A 20 -15.18 10.12 3.46
CA THR A 20 -15.78 8.79 3.25
C THR A 20 -14.85 7.87 2.45
N LYS A 21 -15.00 6.55 2.64
CA LYS A 21 -14.37 5.52 1.80
C LYS A 21 -14.69 5.78 0.32
N THR A 22 -15.92 6.20 0.00
CA THR A 22 -16.34 6.58 -1.35
C THR A 22 -15.55 7.74 -1.95
N GLU A 23 -15.31 8.81 -1.19
CA GLU A 23 -14.53 9.96 -1.67
C GLU A 23 -13.09 9.59 -1.95
N LEU A 24 -12.46 8.85 -1.03
CA LEU A 24 -11.10 8.36 -1.22
C LEU A 24 -11.05 7.40 -2.41
N LEU A 25 -11.98 6.45 -2.55
CA LEU A 25 -12.04 5.51 -3.67
C LEU A 25 -12.16 6.22 -5.02
N LYS A 26 -13.02 7.25 -5.13
CA LYS A 26 -13.17 8.05 -6.36
C LYS A 26 -11.86 8.75 -6.72
N LEU A 27 -11.15 9.27 -5.72
CA LEU A 27 -9.84 9.87 -5.91
C LEU A 27 -8.80 8.82 -6.38
N LEU A 28 -8.70 7.67 -5.72
CA LEU A 28 -7.77 6.60 -6.13
C LEU A 28 -8.08 6.10 -7.54
N LYS A 29 -9.36 5.87 -7.88
CA LYS A 29 -9.82 5.53 -9.24
C LYS A 29 -9.36 6.53 -10.29
N LYS A 30 -9.42 7.83 -9.99
CA LYS A 30 -8.95 8.90 -10.89
C LYS A 30 -7.47 8.74 -11.23
N TYR A 31 -6.63 8.36 -10.27
CA TYR A 31 -5.20 8.13 -10.50
C TYR A 31 -4.89 6.75 -11.07
N CYS A 32 -5.68 5.71 -10.77
CA CYS A 32 -5.53 4.40 -11.42
C CYS A 32 -5.74 4.49 -12.94
N LYS A 33 -6.62 5.38 -13.42
CA LYS A 33 -6.90 5.55 -14.86
C LYS A 33 -5.70 6.04 -15.70
N ILE A 34 -4.67 6.60 -15.07
CA ILE A 34 -3.44 7.02 -15.77
C ILE A 34 -2.32 5.97 -15.71
N ILE A 35 -2.60 4.80 -15.12
CA ILE A 35 -1.69 3.66 -15.05
C ILE A 35 -2.08 2.70 -16.18
N SER A 36 -1.18 2.55 -17.14
CA SER A 36 -1.36 1.65 -18.27
C SER A 36 -0.98 0.21 -17.90
N PRO A 37 -1.41 -0.79 -18.69
CA PRO A 37 -0.90 -2.16 -18.53
C PRO A 37 0.63 -2.25 -18.65
N TYR A 38 1.26 -1.39 -19.47
CA TYR A 38 2.71 -1.33 -19.59
C TYR A 38 3.37 -0.87 -18.28
N ASP A 39 2.78 0.09 -17.59
CA ASP A 39 3.26 0.54 -16.27
C ASP A 39 3.18 -0.58 -15.22
N LEU A 40 2.10 -1.38 -15.24
CA LEU A 40 1.97 -2.55 -14.36
C LEU A 40 3.00 -3.64 -14.68
N MET A 41 3.35 -3.81 -15.96
CA MET A 41 4.41 -4.73 -16.39
C MET A 41 5.79 -4.25 -15.89
N LEU A 42 6.10 -2.96 -16.02
CA LEU A 42 7.34 -2.37 -15.49
C LEU A 42 7.42 -2.51 -13.97
N ALA A 43 6.34 -2.22 -13.26
CA ALA A 43 6.27 -2.40 -11.81
C ALA A 43 6.54 -3.86 -11.42
N THR A 44 5.93 -4.82 -12.12
CA THR A 44 6.16 -6.26 -11.91
C THR A 44 7.62 -6.64 -12.16
N ALA A 45 8.24 -6.10 -13.21
CA ALA A 45 9.65 -6.37 -13.53
C ALA A 45 10.58 -5.84 -12.43
N ARG A 46 10.35 -4.61 -11.94
CA ARG A 46 11.08 -4.03 -10.81
C ARG A 46 10.98 -4.89 -9.55
N MET A 47 9.77 -5.32 -9.18
CA MET A 47 9.56 -6.16 -7.99
C MET A 47 10.25 -7.52 -8.11
N ARG A 48 10.28 -8.11 -9.31
CA ARG A 48 11.02 -9.34 -9.59
C ARG A 48 12.52 -9.15 -9.42
N GLU A 49 13.04 -8.02 -9.89
CA GLU A 49 14.45 -7.67 -9.75
C GLU A 49 14.84 -7.43 -8.28
N GLU A 50 14.01 -6.74 -7.50
CA GLU A 50 14.21 -6.57 -6.05
C GLU A 50 14.13 -7.91 -5.30
N GLY A 51 13.19 -8.78 -5.71
CA GLY A 51 13.01 -10.12 -5.15
C GLY A 51 14.17 -11.09 -5.41
N LYS A 52 15.14 -10.77 -6.29
CA LYS A 52 16.27 -11.65 -6.61
C LYS A 52 17.20 -11.91 -5.42
N TYR A 53 17.16 -11.04 -4.40
CA TYR A 53 17.94 -11.18 -3.17
C TYR A 53 17.20 -11.95 -2.07
N VAL A 54 15.90 -12.21 -2.25
CA VAL A 54 15.12 -13.09 -1.37
C VAL A 54 15.59 -14.53 -1.56
N GLN A 55 15.70 -15.28 -0.46
CA GLN A 55 16.07 -16.70 -0.49
C GLN A 55 15.11 -17.49 -1.40
N ALA A 56 15.65 -18.45 -2.17
CA ALA A 56 14.93 -19.11 -3.25
C ALA A 56 13.60 -19.75 -2.83
N ASN A 57 13.56 -20.35 -1.63
CA ASN A 57 12.37 -20.98 -1.05
C ASN A 57 11.26 -19.99 -0.66
N TYR A 58 11.58 -18.70 -0.45
CA TYR A 58 10.59 -17.65 -0.17
C TYR A 58 10.29 -16.78 -1.39
N ARG A 59 11.15 -16.80 -2.42
CA ARG A 59 11.06 -15.89 -3.57
C ARG A 59 9.77 -16.04 -4.36
N GLU A 60 9.34 -17.27 -4.66
CA GLU A 60 8.11 -17.49 -5.43
C GLU A 60 6.88 -16.98 -4.68
N LYS A 61 6.78 -17.29 -3.38
CA LYS A 61 5.69 -16.82 -2.52
C LYS A 61 5.70 -15.30 -2.35
N TYR A 62 6.90 -14.72 -2.18
CA TYR A 62 7.09 -13.27 -2.18
C TYR A 62 6.52 -12.67 -3.47
N LEU A 63 6.93 -13.17 -4.64
CA LEU A 63 6.46 -12.63 -5.91
C LEU A 63 4.96 -12.83 -6.10
N GLU A 64 4.40 -13.95 -5.67
CA GLU A 64 2.96 -14.21 -5.75
C GLU A 64 2.16 -13.22 -4.90
N VAL A 65 2.53 -13.05 -3.62
CA VAL A 65 1.89 -12.09 -2.72
C VAL A 65 2.04 -10.68 -3.27
N TYR A 66 3.25 -10.27 -3.63
CA TYR A 66 3.48 -8.91 -4.08
C TYR A 66 2.80 -8.63 -5.42
N VAL A 67 2.85 -9.51 -6.42
CA VAL A 67 2.12 -9.28 -7.68
C VAL A 67 0.61 -9.27 -7.45
N LYS A 68 0.08 -10.24 -6.70
CA LYS A 68 -1.37 -10.31 -6.42
C LYS A 68 -1.85 -9.06 -5.68
N TYR A 69 -1.22 -8.72 -4.57
CA TYR A 69 -1.72 -7.68 -3.68
C TYR A 69 -1.18 -6.29 -3.95
N PHE A 70 -0.18 -6.12 -4.82
CA PHE A 70 0.28 -4.80 -5.22
C PHE A 70 -0.26 -4.41 -6.60
N ILE A 71 -0.15 -5.30 -7.58
CA ILE A 71 -0.53 -5.01 -8.97
C ILE A 71 -2.04 -5.18 -9.15
N MET A 72 -2.66 -6.24 -8.61
CA MET A 72 -4.10 -6.42 -8.79
C MET A 72 -4.92 -5.41 -8.01
N ARG A 73 -4.37 -4.74 -6.98
CA ARG A 73 -5.08 -3.65 -6.27
C ARG A 73 -5.45 -2.50 -7.20
N VAL A 74 -4.64 -2.19 -8.21
CA VAL A 74 -5.00 -1.19 -9.23
C VAL A 74 -6.27 -1.61 -9.97
N LYS A 75 -6.37 -2.90 -10.34
CA LYS A 75 -7.55 -3.46 -11.02
C LYS A 75 -8.76 -3.49 -10.09
N GLU A 76 -8.58 -3.95 -8.84
CA GLU A 76 -9.64 -3.96 -7.82
C GLU A 76 -10.21 -2.56 -7.62
N ILE A 77 -9.36 -1.53 -7.50
CA ILE A 77 -9.80 -0.13 -7.36
C ILE A 77 -10.62 0.30 -8.56
N LEU A 78 -10.18 0.01 -9.79
CA LEU A 78 -10.91 0.37 -11.01
C LEU A 78 -12.28 -0.32 -11.09
N ASP A 79 -12.34 -1.61 -10.72
CA ASP A 79 -13.54 -2.44 -10.79
C ASP A 79 -14.50 -2.22 -9.61
N ASN A 80 -14.02 -1.65 -8.48
CA ASN A 80 -14.81 -1.50 -7.26
C ASN A 80 -15.90 -0.41 -7.40
N ASN A 81 -17.15 -0.83 -7.59
CA ASN A 81 -18.32 0.05 -7.63
C ASN A 81 -19.11 0.07 -6.32
N ASN A 82 -18.57 -0.51 -5.24
CA ASN A 82 -19.17 -0.55 -3.93
C ASN A 82 -18.86 0.76 -3.20
N TYR A 83 -19.67 1.78 -3.47
CA TYR A 83 -19.59 3.06 -2.79
C TYR A 83 -20.21 2.93 -1.40
N LEU A 84 -19.34 2.92 -0.38
CA LEU A 84 -19.69 2.95 1.04
C LEU A 84 -19.50 4.38 1.56
N ASP A 85 -20.52 4.95 2.19
CA ASP A 85 -20.45 6.27 2.85
C ASP A 85 -19.92 6.18 4.29
N GLU A 86 -19.26 5.07 4.61
CA GLU A 86 -18.50 4.92 5.85
C GLU A 86 -17.34 5.92 5.89
N ALA A 87 -17.15 6.56 7.05
CA ALA A 87 -16.01 7.43 7.27
C ALA A 87 -14.72 6.61 7.38
N ILE A 88 -13.61 7.13 6.86
CA ILE A 88 -12.28 6.61 7.14
C ILE A 88 -11.76 7.18 8.47
N ASP A 89 -10.76 6.54 9.06
CA ASP A 89 -9.97 7.15 10.13
C ASP A 89 -9.19 8.35 9.59
N LYS A 90 -9.75 9.55 9.82
CA LYS A 90 -9.19 10.81 9.35
C LYS A 90 -7.90 11.19 10.05
N GLU A 91 -7.76 10.87 11.33
CA GLU A 91 -6.57 11.21 12.12
C GLU A 91 -5.37 10.45 11.55
N SER A 92 -5.48 9.13 11.45
CA SER A 92 -4.47 8.27 10.82
C SER A 92 -4.20 8.67 9.36
N PHE A 93 -5.23 9.07 8.61
CA PHE A 93 -5.07 9.56 7.23
C PHE A 93 -4.24 10.84 7.17
N ASP A 94 -4.51 11.82 8.02
CA ASP A 94 -3.80 13.11 8.05
C ASP A 94 -2.34 12.97 8.51
N GLU A 95 -2.09 12.08 9.46
CA GLU A 95 -0.75 11.78 9.96
C GLU A 95 0.09 11.03 8.91
N SER A 96 -0.54 10.22 8.06
CA SER A 96 0.16 9.41 7.05
C SER A 96 0.83 10.24 5.94
N PHE A 97 0.45 11.51 5.72
CA PHE A 97 0.87 12.27 4.55
C PHE A 97 2.39 12.44 4.41
N ASN A 98 3.08 12.68 5.52
CA ASN A 98 4.54 12.88 5.48
C ASN A 98 5.25 11.58 5.09
N LEU A 99 4.81 10.46 5.66
CA LEU A 99 5.30 9.13 5.31
C LEU A 99 5.01 8.79 3.84
N LEU A 100 3.77 8.99 3.38
CA LEU A 100 3.38 8.72 1.99
C LEU A 100 4.19 9.58 1.01
N LYS A 101 4.37 10.87 1.31
CA LYS A 101 5.18 11.75 0.47
C LYS A 101 6.66 11.34 0.45
N TYR A 102 7.21 10.99 1.60
CA TYR A 102 8.57 10.47 1.69
C TYR A 102 8.75 9.20 0.85
N GLN A 103 7.85 8.22 0.99
CA GLN A 103 7.93 6.98 0.22
C GLN A 103 7.79 7.22 -1.28
N PHE A 104 6.88 8.10 -1.70
CA PHE A 104 6.74 8.44 -3.11
C PHE A 104 8.02 9.04 -3.70
N GLU A 105 8.64 10.02 -3.03
CA GLU A 105 9.88 10.62 -3.53
C GLU A 105 11.06 9.65 -3.45
N LYS A 106 11.13 8.82 -2.40
CA LYS A 106 12.13 7.75 -2.31
C LYS A 106 12.02 6.81 -3.50
N GLU A 107 10.84 6.25 -3.76
CA GLU A 107 10.65 5.33 -4.88
C GLU A 107 10.92 5.99 -6.23
N ARG A 108 10.58 7.28 -6.38
CA ARG A 108 10.83 8.08 -7.57
C ARG A 108 12.31 8.32 -7.84
N ASN A 109 13.14 8.48 -6.81
CA ASN A 109 14.58 8.69 -6.96
C ASN A 109 15.31 7.46 -7.53
N TYR A 110 14.71 6.27 -7.41
CA TYR A 110 15.23 5.04 -8.01
C TYR A 110 14.65 4.76 -9.40
N SER A 111 13.87 5.69 -9.95
CA SER A 111 13.07 5.52 -11.17
C SER A 111 13.44 6.50 -12.27
N ILE A 112 13.14 6.12 -13.51
CA ILE A 112 13.07 7.07 -14.62
C ILE A 112 11.86 8.00 -14.47
N GLU A 113 11.90 9.20 -15.05
CA GLU A 113 10.94 10.28 -14.81
C GLU A 113 9.46 9.91 -15.08
N GLU A 114 9.21 8.92 -15.94
CA GLU A 114 7.87 8.46 -16.33
C GLU A 114 7.34 7.26 -15.53
N ASP A 115 8.13 6.68 -14.63
CA ASP A 115 7.74 5.49 -13.86
C ASP A 115 6.50 5.74 -12.96
N LYS A 116 5.53 4.82 -13.02
CA LYS A 116 4.32 4.84 -12.17
C LYS A 116 4.45 4.03 -10.91
N PHE A 117 5.55 3.32 -10.68
CA PHE A 117 5.75 2.54 -9.46
C PHE A 117 5.49 3.34 -8.17
N PRO A 118 6.00 4.59 -8.00
CA PRO A 118 5.70 5.39 -6.80
C PRO A 118 4.20 5.67 -6.65
N LEU A 119 3.49 5.90 -7.75
CA LEU A 119 2.04 6.13 -7.72
C LEU A 119 1.27 4.86 -7.35
N ILE A 120 1.61 3.72 -7.95
CA ILE A 120 1.00 2.41 -7.63
C ILE A 120 1.21 2.13 -6.13
N TYR A 121 2.41 2.39 -5.62
CA TYR A 121 2.75 2.18 -4.21
C TYR A 121 1.84 2.93 -3.25
N ILE A 122 1.67 4.24 -3.46
CA ILE A 122 0.83 5.09 -2.61
C ILE A 122 -0.65 4.72 -2.72
N ILE A 123 -1.14 4.46 -3.93
CA ILE A 123 -2.52 4.07 -4.15
C ILE A 123 -2.84 2.76 -3.44
N THR A 124 -1.97 1.76 -3.58
CA THR A 124 -2.14 0.46 -2.93
C THR A 124 -2.13 0.61 -1.41
N ALA A 125 -1.19 1.37 -0.84
CA ALA A 125 -1.12 1.59 0.61
C ALA A 125 -2.39 2.26 1.15
N LEU A 126 -2.89 3.30 0.45
CA LEU A 126 -4.11 4.01 0.83
C LEU A 126 -5.36 3.13 0.72
N TYR A 127 -5.49 2.37 -0.37
CA TYR A 127 -6.64 1.50 -0.59
C TYR A 127 -6.70 0.38 0.45
N THR A 128 -5.57 -0.28 0.68
CA THR A 128 -5.49 -1.38 1.65
C THR A 128 -5.79 -0.89 3.08
N THR A 129 -5.21 0.25 3.49
CA THR A 129 -5.35 0.74 4.87
C THR A 129 -6.71 1.38 5.15
N PHE A 130 -7.16 2.30 4.30
CA PHE A 130 -8.31 3.16 4.63
C PHE A 130 -9.62 2.71 3.99
N ILE A 131 -9.58 1.86 2.97
CA ILE A 131 -10.79 1.37 2.29
C ILE A 131 -11.06 -0.09 2.65
N LEU A 132 -10.05 -0.94 2.57
CA LEU A 132 -10.19 -2.36 2.92
C LEU A 132 -9.98 -2.64 4.40
N GLU A 133 -9.33 -1.73 5.13
CA GLU A 133 -8.99 -1.91 6.55
C GLU A 133 -8.20 -3.21 6.79
N GLU A 134 -7.30 -3.51 5.84
CA GLU A 134 -6.42 -4.68 5.83
C GLU A 134 -4.97 -4.28 6.17
N PRO A 135 -4.11 -5.22 6.62
CA PRO A 135 -2.69 -4.97 6.78
C PRO A 135 -2.01 -4.78 5.41
N ILE A 136 -0.97 -3.93 5.35
CA ILE A 136 -0.19 -3.66 4.13
C ILE A 136 0.34 -4.97 3.52
N HIS A 137 0.86 -5.86 4.36
CA HIS A 137 1.15 -7.24 3.98
C HIS A 137 -0.07 -8.11 4.29
N PRO A 138 -0.64 -8.79 3.29
CA PRO A 138 -1.83 -9.62 3.47
C PRO A 138 -1.64 -10.78 4.46
N VAL A 139 -2.73 -11.23 5.06
CA VAL A 139 -2.77 -12.45 5.88
C VAL A 139 -2.19 -13.63 5.09
N GLY A 140 -1.31 -14.40 5.74
CA GLY A 140 -0.58 -15.51 5.13
C GLY A 140 0.76 -15.12 4.48
N THR A 141 1.11 -13.83 4.40
CA THR A 141 2.44 -13.41 3.94
C THR A 141 3.51 -14.00 4.84
N GLU A 142 4.44 -14.78 4.26
CA GLU A 142 5.52 -15.44 5.01
C GLU A 142 6.70 -14.50 5.26
N PHE A 143 7.29 -14.64 6.44
CA PHE A 143 8.52 -14.00 6.88
C PHE A 143 9.54 -15.06 7.31
N PRO A 144 10.84 -14.73 7.36
CA PRO A 144 11.87 -15.66 7.81
C PRO A 144 11.53 -16.31 9.15
N GLY A 145 11.80 -17.62 9.27
CA GLY A 145 11.48 -18.41 10.46
C GLY A 145 10.13 -19.14 10.40
N SER A 146 9.54 -19.29 9.21
CA SER A 146 8.20 -19.88 9.01
C SER A 146 7.08 -19.10 9.73
N LEU A 147 7.33 -17.82 9.98
CA LEU A 147 6.36 -16.89 10.55
C LEU A 147 5.50 -16.31 9.44
N LYS A 148 4.30 -15.86 9.77
CA LYS A 148 3.40 -15.27 8.78
C LYS A 148 2.55 -14.16 9.39
N VAL A 149 1.99 -13.30 8.54
CA VAL A 149 0.90 -12.42 8.96
C VAL A 149 -0.32 -13.27 9.29
N GLU A 150 -0.91 -13.05 10.46
CA GLU A 150 -2.08 -13.79 10.95
C GLU A 150 -3.23 -12.84 11.24
N GLU A 151 -4.45 -13.35 11.11
CA GLU A 151 -5.65 -12.71 11.63
C GLU A 151 -6.19 -13.56 12.78
N LYS A 152 -6.46 -12.93 13.93
CA LYS A 152 -7.06 -13.58 15.09
C LYS A 152 -8.11 -12.65 15.68
N ASN A 153 -9.35 -13.12 15.75
CA ASN A 153 -10.48 -12.37 16.32
C ASN A 153 -10.70 -10.98 15.70
N GLY A 154 -10.45 -10.83 14.39
CA GLY A 154 -10.57 -9.56 13.67
C GLY A 154 -9.39 -8.60 13.85
N GLU A 155 -8.33 -9.01 14.56
CA GLU A 155 -7.07 -8.27 14.66
C GLU A 155 -5.99 -8.91 13.79
N PHE A 156 -5.12 -8.08 13.22
CA PHE A 156 -4.01 -8.51 12.38
C PHE A 156 -2.69 -8.48 13.13
N TYR A 157 -1.85 -9.50 12.91
CA TYR A 157 -0.56 -9.64 13.58
C TYR A 157 0.54 -9.87 12.56
N CYS A 158 1.59 -9.05 12.62
CA CYS A 158 2.78 -9.15 11.80
C CYS A 158 3.99 -9.53 12.68
N PRO A 159 4.77 -10.55 12.30
CA PRO A 159 5.88 -11.05 13.12
C PRO A 159 7.08 -10.09 13.20
N VAL A 160 7.08 -9.02 12.39
CA VAL A 160 8.20 -8.08 12.28
C VAL A 160 7.80 -6.62 12.47
N LYS A 161 6.59 -6.35 12.98
CA LYS A 161 6.08 -4.98 13.21
C LYS A 161 7.02 -4.20 14.12
N ASP A 162 7.42 -4.79 15.25
CA ASP A 162 8.29 -4.15 16.24
C ASP A 162 9.69 -3.88 15.72
N LYS A 163 10.15 -4.63 14.71
CA LYS A 163 11.46 -4.41 14.07
C LYS A 163 11.48 -3.17 13.18
N GLN A 164 10.32 -2.59 12.87
CA GLN A 164 10.19 -1.41 12.02
C GLN A 164 9.68 -0.17 12.76
N LYS A 165 9.29 -0.29 14.04
CA LYS A 165 8.67 0.82 14.79
C LYS A 165 9.57 2.05 14.96
N ASP A 166 10.88 1.83 15.08
CA ASP A 166 11.87 2.91 15.22
C ASP A 166 12.30 3.50 13.87
N ASN A 167 11.83 2.92 12.75
CA ASN A 167 12.05 3.45 11.42
C ASN A 167 10.86 4.32 11.02
N GLU A 168 10.92 5.61 11.35
CA GLU A 168 9.87 6.61 11.05
C GLU A 168 9.46 6.61 9.56
N ASN A 169 10.38 6.24 8.68
CA ASN A 169 10.21 6.20 7.24
C ASN A 169 9.70 4.85 6.71
N ALA A 170 9.41 3.87 7.56
CA ALA A 170 8.85 2.59 7.13
C ALA A 170 7.37 2.73 6.80
N ILE A 171 6.93 2.19 5.66
CA ILE A 171 5.50 2.09 5.33
C ILE A 171 4.73 1.29 6.39
N CYS A 172 5.43 0.45 7.16
CA CYS A 172 4.89 -0.31 8.27
C CYS A 172 4.20 0.56 9.32
N ASN A 173 4.55 1.84 9.44
CA ASN A 173 3.89 2.79 10.34
C ASN A 173 2.46 3.13 9.91
N LEU A 174 2.09 2.82 8.65
CA LEU A 174 0.71 2.90 8.15
C LEU A 174 -0.05 1.57 8.27
N CYS A 175 0.63 0.47 8.59
CA CYS A 175 0.03 -0.86 8.60
C CYS A 175 -0.82 -1.09 9.85
N LEU A 176 -2.02 -1.64 9.68
CA LEU A 176 -2.95 -1.96 10.77
C LEU A 176 -2.56 -3.19 11.61
N ALA A 177 -1.55 -3.95 11.20
CA ALA A 177 -1.10 -5.10 11.97
C ALA A 177 -0.28 -4.70 13.19
N GLU A 178 -0.54 -5.38 14.31
CA GLU A 178 0.24 -5.31 15.54
C GLU A 178 1.38 -6.33 15.55
N GLN A 179 2.33 -6.20 16.49
CA GLN A 179 3.36 -7.22 16.66
C GLN A 179 2.76 -8.54 17.14
N THR A 180 3.13 -9.65 16.51
CA THR A 180 2.71 -10.98 16.98
C THR A 180 3.21 -11.23 18.41
N PRO A 181 2.31 -11.53 19.38
CA PRO A 181 2.73 -11.72 20.77
C PRO A 181 3.73 -12.86 20.95
N GLY A 182 4.80 -12.62 21.72
CA GLY A 182 5.80 -13.63 22.06
C GLY A 182 6.85 -13.91 20.97
N ILE A 183 6.90 -13.08 19.92
CA ILE A 183 7.90 -13.09 18.84
C ILE A 183 8.57 -11.72 18.80
#